data_AF-A0A672MCR8-F1
#
_entry.id   AF-A0A672MCR8-F1
#
_cell.length_a   1.000
_cell.length_b   1.000
_cell.length_c   1.000
_cell.angle_alpha   90.00
_cell.angle_beta   90.00
_cell.angle_gamma   90.00
#
_symmetry.space_group_name_H-M   'P 1'
#
loop_
_entity.id
_entity.type
_entity.pdbx_description
1 polymer ?
#
loop_
_entity_poly.entity_id
_entity_poly.type
_entity_poly.pdbx_seq_one_letter_code
_entity_poly.pdbx_strand_id
1 'polypeptide(L)'
;TFIFNTNEGNPGKVVNENLSTLERYVDTQARENAYDLEANLGVLKLYQFNPAYFQTTVTSQILLKALTNLPHTDFTLCKCMIDQTHQEERPIRQILYLGNLLETCHFQSFWCPAPTSKKISNIISTVGSTT
;
A
#
# COMPACT_ATOMS: atom_id res chain seq x y z
N THR A 1 -21.51 -7.80 -38.80
CA THR A 1 -20.57 -6.67 -38.63
C THR A 1 -21.05 -5.80 -37.50
N PHE A 2 -20.69 -6.15 -36.26
CA PHE A 2 -20.97 -5.29 -35.11
C PHE A 2 -19.96 -4.15 -35.14
N ILE A 3 -20.45 -2.96 -35.50
CA ILE A 3 -19.72 -1.70 -35.40
C ILE A 3 -19.47 -1.49 -33.90
N PHE A 4 -18.23 -1.70 -33.45
CA PHE A 4 -17.77 -1.11 -32.19
C PHE A 4 -17.80 0.40 -32.40
N ASN A 5 -18.82 1.02 -31.81
CA ASN A 5 -18.92 2.47 -31.74
C ASN A 5 -17.85 2.94 -30.73
N THR A 6 -16.68 3.28 -31.25
CA THR A 6 -15.61 3.91 -30.48
C THR A 6 -16.08 5.32 -30.12
N ASN A 7 -16.88 5.43 -29.05
CA ASN A 7 -16.96 6.68 -28.31
C ASN A 7 -15.54 7.01 -27.85
N GLU A 8 -15.06 8.19 -28.21
CA GLU A 8 -13.79 8.78 -27.83
C GLU A 8 -13.68 8.98 -26.30
N GLY A 9 -13.60 7.88 -25.56
CA GLY A 9 -13.22 7.87 -24.16
C GLY A 9 -11.70 7.88 -24.11
N ASN A 10 -11.10 9.04 -23.85
CA ASN A 10 -9.67 9.15 -23.57
C ASN A 10 -9.28 8.04 -22.57
N PRO A 11 -8.39 7.09 -22.94
CA PRO A 11 -8.08 5.94 -22.09
C PRO A 11 -7.57 6.35 -20.70
N GLY A 12 -6.99 7.55 -20.58
CA GLY A 12 -6.59 8.11 -19.29
C GLY A 12 -7.76 8.45 -18.35
N LYS A 13 -8.97 8.74 -18.86
CA LYS A 13 -10.12 9.13 -18.04
C LYS A 13 -10.72 7.95 -17.27
N VAL A 14 -10.90 6.81 -17.95
CA VAL A 14 -11.44 5.58 -17.32
C VAL A 14 -10.48 5.04 -16.26
N VAL A 15 -9.17 5.11 -16.52
CA VAL A 15 -8.13 4.74 -15.56
C VAL A 15 -8.18 5.63 -14.33
N ASN A 16 -8.31 6.95 -14.51
CA ASN A 16 -8.39 7.91 -13.41
C ASN A 16 -9.63 7.71 -12.52
N GLU A 17 -10.79 7.44 -13.10
CA GLU A 17 -12.04 7.22 -12.34
C GLU A 17 -11.99 5.93 -11.49
N ASN A 18 -11.47 4.84 -12.07
CA ASN A 18 -11.29 3.57 -11.34
C ASN A 18 -10.27 3.70 -10.20
N LEU A 19 -9.15 4.37 -10.47
CA LEU A 19 -8.11 4.59 -9.48
C LEU A 19 -8.62 5.43 -8.31
N SER A 20 -9.30 6.54 -8.59
CA SER A 20 -9.88 7.42 -7.56
C SER A 20 -10.87 6.68 -6.65
N THR A 21 -11.65 5.76 -7.24
CA THR A 21 -12.59 4.91 -6.49
C THR A 21 -11.86 3.94 -5.57
N LEU A 22 -10.82 3.28 -6.07
CA LEU A 22 -10.02 2.34 -5.29
C LEU A 22 -9.20 3.04 -4.19
N GLU A 23 -8.62 4.21 -4.45
CA GLU A 23 -7.93 5.00 -3.44
C GLU A 23 -8.86 5.37 -2.28
N ARG A 24 -10.09 5.80 -2.59
CA ARG A 24 -11.12 6.08 -1.59
C ARG A 24 -11.54 4.83 -0.83
N TYR A 25 -11.53 3.67 -1.49
CA TYR A 25 -11.79 2.38 -0.83
C TYR A 25 -10.65 2.01 0.13
N VAL A 26 -9.38 2.24 -0.23
CA VAL A 26 -8.23 2.05 0.69
C VAL A 26 -8.35 2.95 1.94
N ASP A 27 -8.77 4.21 1.77
CA ASP A 27 -9.01 5.10 2.91
C ASP A 27 -10.17 4.63 3.80
N THR A 28 -11.23 4.10 3.19
CA THR A 28 -12.37 3.53 3.92
C THR A 28 -11.95 2.28 4.70
N GLN A 29 -11.16 1.40 4.09
CA GLN A 29 -10.55 0.25 4.75
C GLN A 29 -9.72 0.67 5.98
N ALA A 30 -8.98 1.79 5.89
CA ALA A 30 -8.20 2.30 7.02
C ALA A 30 -9.09 2.84 8.16
N ARG A 31 -10.24 3.44 7.83
CA ARG A 31 -11.21 3.96 8.83
C ARG A 31 -12.05 2.87 9.47
N GLU A 32 -12.45 1.87 8.70
CA GLU A 32 -13.35 0.80 9.14
C GLU A 32 -12.62 -0.45 9.64
N ASN A 33 -11.28 -0.43 9.67
CA ASN A 33 -10.45 -1.58 10.01
C ASN A 33 -10.73 -2.82 9.14
N ALA A 34 -11.16 -2.60 7.89
CA ALA A 34 -11.38 -3.65 6.91
C ALA A 34 -10.08 -3.93 6.13
N TYR A 35 -9.93 -5.14 5.59
CA TYR A 35 -8.77 -5.51 4.78
C TYR A 35 -9.16 -6.30 3.55
N ASP A 36 -8.86 -5.74 2.38
CA ASP A 36 -9.11 -6.34 1.08
C ASP A 36 -7.82 -6.29 0.26
N LEU A 37 -7.13 -7.44 0.19
CA LEU A 37 -5.88 -7.57 -0.54
C LEU A 37 -6.07 -7.35 -2.05
N GLU A 38 -7.17 -7.82 -2.63
CA GLU A 38 -7.39 -7.76 -4.08
C GLU A 38 -7.53 -6.30 -4.52
N ALA A 39 -8.28 -5.49 -3.77
CA ALA A 39 -8.39 -4.06 -4.02
C ALA A 39 -7.04 -3.34 -3.85
N ASN A 40 -6.26 -3.69 -2.82
CA ASN A 40 -4.94 -3.11 -2.58
C ASN A 40 -3.97 -3.42 -3.72
N LEU A 41 -3.92 -4.67 -4.18
CA LEU A 41 -3.12 -5.07 -5.33
C LEU A 41 -3.60 -4.41 -6.63
N GLY A 42 -4.91 -4.21 -6.77
CA GLY A 42 -5.50 -3.46 -7.89
C GLY A 42 -4.96 -2.03 -7.99
N VAL A 43 -4.88 -1.31 -6.87
CA VAL A 43 -4.28 0.04 -6.81
C VAL A 43 -2.81 0.01 -7.23
N LEU A 44 -2.01 -0.87 -6.62
CA LEU A 44 -0.57 -0.96 -6.93
C LEU A 44 -0.34 -1.32 -8.40
N LYS A 45 -1.14 -2.24 -8.94
CA LYS A 45 -1.09 -2.63 -10.35
C LYS A 45 -1.45 -1.46 -11.28
N LEU A 46 -2.45 -0.65 -10.94
CA LEU A 46 -2.79 0.54 -11.72
C LEU A 46 -1.68 1.58 -11.69
N TYR A 47 -0.99 1.76 -10.56
CA TYR A 47 0.19 2.62 -10.48
C TYR A 47 1.35 2.12 -11.34
N GLN A 48 1.58 0.79 -11.43
CA GLN A 48 2.59 0.24 -12.33
C GLN A 48 2.30 0.58 -13.80
N PHE A 49 1.03 0.48 -14.22
CA PHE A 49 0.64 0.86 -15.58
C PHE A 49 0.66 2.38 -15.80
N ASN A 50 0.49 3.17 -14.75
CA ASN A 50 0.36 4.62 -14.85
C ASN A 50 1.17 5.34 -13.74
N PRO A 51 2.50 5.43 -13.88
CA PRO A 51 3.37 6.01 -12.84
C PRO A 51 3.03 7.46 -12.49
N ALA A 52 2.43 8.21 -13.43
CA ALA A 52 2.03 9.60 -13.23
C ALA A 52 0.97 9.78 -12.13
N TYR A 53 0.23 8.74 -11.78
CA TYR A 53 -0.77 8.76 -10.71
C TYR A 53 -0.27 8.09 -9.42
N PHE A 54 1.00 7.71 -9.33
CA PHE A 54 1.52 7.05 -8.14
C PHE A 54 1.38 7.95 -6.91
N GLN A 55 0.68 7.47 -5.89
CA GLN A 55 0.48 8.18 -4.64
C GLN A 55 1.20 7.49 -3.49
N THR A 56 2.31 8.08 -3.05
CA THR A 56 3.13 7.57 -1.94
C THR A 56 2.32 7.37 -0.66
N THR A 57 1.34 8.24 -0.38
CA THR A 57 0.47 8.15 0.81
C THR A 57 -0.41 6.90 0.79
N VAL A 58 -1.06 6.61 -0.34
CA VAL A 58 -1.95 5.45 -0.49
C VAL A 58 -1.13 4.16 -0.46
N THR A 59 0.00 4.11 -1.18
CA THR A 59 0.94 2.99 -1.14
C THR A 59 1.43 2.70 0.28
N SER A 60 1.75 3.75 1.04
CA SER A 60 2.16 3.61 2.44
C SER A 60 1.04 3.02 3.30
N GLN A 61 -0.21 3.46 3.12
CA GLN A 61 -1.36 2.89 3.84
C GLN A 61 -1.55 1.41 3.51
N ILE A 62 -1.47 1.03 2.24
CA ILE A 62 -1.58 -0.37 1.80
C ILE A 62 -0.52 -1.23 2.50
N LEU A 63 0.75 -0.81 2.44
CA LEU A 63 1.87 -1.54 3.06
C LEU A 63 1.68 -1.66 4.58
N LEU A 64 1.26 -0.58 5.24
CA LEU A 64 1.00 -0.58 6.67
C LEU A 64 -0.13 -1.52 7.05
N LYS A 65 -1.21 -1.56 6.27
CA LYS A 65 -2.32 -2.51 6.48
C LYS A 65 -1.91 -3.96 6.23
N ALA A 66 -1.01 -4.21 5.27
CA ALA A 66 -0.46 -5.54 5.05
C ALA A 66 0.42 -5.98 6.24
N LEU A 67 1.19 -5.06 6.83
CA LEU A 67 1.99 -5.35 8.04
C LEU A 67 1.15 -5.72 9.25
N THR A 68 -0.01 -5.09 9.43
CA THR A 68 -0.91 -5.40 10.56
C THR A 68 -1.66 -6.72 10.38
N ASN A 69 -1.61 -7.35 9.20
CA ASN A 69 -2.28 -8.63 8.90
C ASN A 69 -1.28 -9.80 8.74
N LEU A 70 -0.07 -9.68 9.28
CA LEU A 70 0.86 -10.82 9.41
C LEU A 70 0.21 -11.97 10.21
N PRO A 71 0.50 -13.24 9.90
CA PRO A 71 1.68 -13.76 9.19
C PRO A 71 1.52 -13.98 7.68
N HIS A 72 0.48 -13.43 7.05
CA HIS A 72 0.23 -13.64 5.62
C HIS A 72 1.32 -13.00 4.73
N THR A 73 1.64 -13.65 3.60
CA THR A 73 2.67 -13.25 2.60
C THR A 73 2.31 -11.97 1.81
N ASP A 74 1.19 -11.35 2.14
CA ASP A 74 0.63 -10.16 1.51
C ASP A 74 1.60 -8.98 1.47
N PHE A 75 2.40 -8.81 2.52
CA PHE A 75 3.40 -7.74 2.58
C PHE A 75 4.45 -7.88 1.48
N THR A 76 4.95 -9.10 1.28
CA THR A 76 5.91 -9.43 0.21
C THR A 76 5.29 -9.22 -1.16
N LEU A 77 4.02 -9.60 -1.35
CA LEU A 77 3.31 -9.38 -2.61
C LEU A 77 3.19 -7.88 -2.91
N CYS A 78 2.76 -7.07 -1.94
CA CYS A 78 2.65 -5.62 -2.10
C CYS A 78 4.02 -4.99 -2.42
N LYS A 79 5.08 -5.42 -1.74
CA LYS A 79 6.46 -4.98 -2.02
C LYS A 79 6.88 -5.27 -3.46
N CYS A 80 6.62 -6.48 -3.96
CA CYS A 80 6.94 -6.87 -5.34
C CYS A 80 6.17 -6.07 -6.39
N MET A 81 5.02 -5.49 -6.03
CA MET A 81 4.23 -4.66 -6.92
C MET A 81 4.67 -3.19 -6.96
N ILE A 82 5.64 -2.77 -6.14
CA ILE A 82 6.14 -1.40 -6.10
C ILE A 82 7.51 -1.35 -6.79
N ASP A 83 7.69 -0.43 -7.73
CA ASP A 83 8.97 -0.24 -8.40
C ASP A 83 10.07 0.15 -7.43
N GLN A 84 11.31 -0.29 -7.70
CA GLN A 84 12.44 -0.10 -6.81
C GLN A 84 12.75 1.38 -6.52
N THR A 85 12.50 2.27 -7.49
CA THR A 85 12.61 3.72 -7.31
C THR A 85 11.68 4.22 -6.22
N HIS A 86 10.41 3.81 -6.24
CA HIS A 86 9.41 4.17 -5.23
C HIS A 86 9.64 3.47 -3.89
N GLN A 87 10.26 2.29 -3.88
CA GLN A 87 10.63 1.60 -2.63
C GLN A 87 11.68 2.38 -1.82
N GLU A 88 12.52 3.17 -2.48
CA GLU A 88 13.55 3.98 -1.81
C GLU A 88 12.99 5.30 -1.23
N GLU A 89 11.77 5.69 -1.63
CA GLU A 89 11.13 6.91 -1.17
C GLU A 89 10.69 6.85 0.30
N ARG A 90 10.74 7.99 0.99
CA ARG A 90 10.18 8.13 2.34
C ARG A 90 8.68 8.48 2.21
N PRO A 91 7.77 7.82 2.96
CA PRO A 91 8.03 6.89 4.06
C PRO A 91 8.03 5.39 3.66
N ILE A 92 7.82 5.03 2.40
CA ILE A 92 7.73 3.64 1.92
C ILE A 92 8.93 2.82 2.37
N ARG A 93 10.15 3.32 2.17
CA ARG A 93 11.40 2.65 2.60
C ARG A 93 11.40 2.28 4.07
N GLN A 94 10.87 3.15 4.94
CA GLN A 94 10.82 2.88 6.38
C GLN A 94 9.84 1.75 6.70
N ILE A 95 8.71 1.73 6.01
CA ILE A 95 7.69 0.69 6.16
C ILE A 95 8.24 -0.66 5.70
N LEU A 96 8.93 -0.69 4.56
CA LEU A 96 9.62 -1.88 4.05
C LEU A 96 10.69 -2.40 5.01
N TYR A 97 11.46 -1.50 5.62
CA TYR A 97 12.45 -1.87 6.64
C TYR A 97 11.79 -2.50 7.86
N LEU A 98 10.69 -1.92 8.37
CA LEU A 98 9.94 -2.47 9.50
C LEU A 98 9.36 -3.85 9.19
N GLY A 99 8.81 -4.04 7.98
CA GLY A 99 8.34 -5.36 7.55
C GLY A 99 9.43 -6.40 7.50
N ASN A 100 10.61 -6.04 7.01
CA ASN A 100 11.75 -6.94 7.00
C ASN A 100 12.21 -7.32 8.42
N LEU A 101 12.17 -6.39 9.38
CA LEU A 101 12.46 -6.70 10.79
C LEU A 101 11.45 -7.69 11.38
N LEU A 102 10.16 -7.55 11.04
CA LEU A 102 9.12 -8.50 11.48
C LEU A 102 9.30 -9.88 10.83
N GLU A 103 9.55 -9.94 9.52
CA GLU A 103 9.81 -11.19 8.78
C GLU A 103 11.03 -11.94 9.31
N THR A 104 12.07 -11.21 9.74
CA THR A 104 13.31 -11.78 10.28
C THR A 104 13.29 -11.92 11.81
N CYS A 105 12.13 -11.70 12.45
CA CYS A 105 11.93 -11.78 13.90
C CYS A 105 12.84 -10.86 14.74
N HIS A 106 13.34 -9.76 14.17
CA HIS A 106 14.16 -8.75 14.87
C HIS A 106 13.28 -7.75 15.63
N PHE A 107 12.47 -8.26 16.57
CA PHE A 107 11.51 -7.44 17.33
C PHE A 107 12.19 -6.34 18.14
N GLN A 108 13.37 -6.58 18.72
CA GLN A 108 14.08 -5.58 19.49
C GLN A 108 14.42 -4.32 18.67
N SER A 109 14.77 -4.49 17.40
CA SER A 109 15.01 -3.39 16.46
C SER A 109 13.71 -2.75 15.98
N PHE A 110 12.62 -3.53 15.88
CA PHE A 110 11.28 -3.03 15.53
C PHE A 110 10.70 -2.12 16.63
N TRP A 111 10.84 -2.53 17.90
CA TRP A 111 10.37 -1.82 19.10
C TRP A 111 11.30 -0.69 19.56
N CYS A 112 12.50 -0.61 19.00
CA CYS A 112 13.46 0.47 19.26
C CYS A 112 13.67 1.32 18.01
N PRO A 113 12.65 2.06 17.53
CA PRO A 113 12.83 2.91 16.37
C PRO A 113 13.68 4.12 16.77
N ALA A 114 14.66 4.47 15.94
CA ALA A 114 15.13 5.85 15.84
C ALA A 114 13.91 6.79 15.68
N PRO A 115 13.97 8.09 16.05
CA PRO A 115 12.82 9.00 16.02
C PRO A 115 12.21 9.07 14.61
N THR A 116 11.18 8.24 14.38
CA THR A 116 10.55 8.03 13.09
C THR A 116 9.16 8.67 13.13
N SER A 117 8.63 9.04 11.97
CA SER A 117 7.37 9.77 11.80
C SER A 117 6.23 9.27 12.70
N LYS A 118 5.45 10.21 13.28
CA LYS A 118 4.36 9.94 14.25
C LYS A 118 3.38 8.85 13.80
N LYS A 119 3.11 8.74 12.49
CA LYS A 119 2.24 7.69 11.91
C LYS A 119 2.79 6.28 12.11
N ILE A 120 4.10 6.09 11.93
CA ILE A 120 4.76 4.80 12.10
C ILE A 120 4.79 4.40 13.58
N SER A 121 5.06 5.37 14.47
CA SER A 121 5.03 5.14 15.92
C SER A 121 3.68 4.63 16.41
N ASN A 122 2.58 5.15 15.88
CA ASN A 122 1.24 4.68 16.24
C ASN A 122 1.01 3.22 15.84
N ILE A 123 1.55 2.79 14.69
CA ILE A 123 1.35 1.43 14.19
C ILE A 123 2.16 0.44 15.01
N ILE A 124 3.38 0.80 15.39
CA ILE A 124 4.18 0.03 16.35
C ILE A 124 3.38 -0.15 17.64
N SER A 125 2.81 0.93 18.22
CA SER A 125 1.98 0.80 19.44
C SER A 125 0.72 -0.05 19.25
N THR A 126 0.08 -0.01 18.07
CA THR A 126 -1.09 -0.83 17.78
C THR A 126 -0.73 -2.31 17.67
N VAL A 127 0.35 -2.65 16.93
CA VAL A 127 0.84 -4.03 16.80
C VAL A 127 1.21 -4.62 18.16
N GLY A 128 1.75 -3.79 19.07
CA GLY A 128 2.21 -4.22 20.39
C GLY A 128 1.08 -4.41 21.41
N SER A 129 -0.12 -3.90 21.12
CA SER A 129 -1.28 -4.01 22.01
C SER A 129 -2.11 -5.28 21.74
N THR A 130 -1.92 -5.94 20.59
CA THR A 130 -2.63 -7.16 20.18
C THR A 130 -1.89 -8.48 20.47
N THR A 131 -0.73 -8.43 21.14
CA THR A 131 0.01 -9.62 21.62
C THR A 131 0.05 -9.64 23.14
#